data_AF-A0A8T5IEI0-F1
#
_entry.id   AF-A0A8T5IEI0-F1
#
_cell.length_a   1.000
_cell.length_b   1.000
_cell.length_c   1.000
_cell.angle_alpha   90.00
_cell.angle_beta   90.00
_cell.angle_gamma   90.00
#
_symmetry.space_group_name_H-M   'P 1'
#
loop_
_entity.id
_entity.type
_entity.pdbx_description
1 polymer ?
#
loop_
_entity_poly.entity_id
_entity_poly.type
_entity_poly.pdbx_seq_one_letter_code
_entity_poly.pdbx_strand_id
1 'polypeptide(L)'
;MTNDQSIAHLTVLVSSSFDSLEVVDRSGAVDVSIAGPHQAPSGLALPFSMEIDNQKGLTYLAGGWILSFVLLSFIILRARSRKGREDETVVELPPLVDLPPPMLDEPEIALQVSTTPIGVGGLGVGEVRITSDRRVECPSCQAKLGLPRGSEAPFRFTCPTCESSIRVIK
;
A
#
# COMPACT_ATOMS: atom_id res chain seq x y z
N MET A 1 -6.16 29.43 10.06
CA MET A 1 -6.28 29.51 8.60
C MET A 1 -5.76 30.87 8.16
N THR A 2 -4.44 31.02 8.14
CA THR A 2 -3.77 32.24 7.71
C THR A 2 -3.65 32.18 6.19
N ASN A 3 -4.33 33.09 5.51
CA ASN A 3 -4.08 33.35 4.11
C ASN A 3 -2.77 34.15 4.08
N ASP A 4 -1.67 33.51 3.70
CA ASP A 4 -0.37 34.18 3.63
C ASP A 4 -0.44 35.27 2.56
N GLN A 5 -0.63 36.51 3.00
CA GLN A 5 -0.54 37.68 2.15
C GLN A 5 0.93 37.83 1.76
N SER A 6 1.25 37.59 0.49
CA SER A 6 2.57 37.87 -0.04
C SER A 6 2.64 39.34 -0.45
N ILE A 7 3.69 40.02 0.02
CA ILE A 7 3.98 41.41 -0.37
C ILE A 7 5.01 41.36 -1.48
N ALA A 8 4.68 41.94 -2.63
CA ALA A 8 5.63 42.13 -3.72
C ALA A 8 6.09 43.58 -3.78
N HIS A 9 7.40 43.79 -3.88
CA HIS A 9 8.01 45.11 -4.08
C HIS A 9 8.20 45.34 -5.58
N LEU A 10 7.43 46.29 -6.14
CA LEU A 10 7.53 46.67 -7.54
C LEU A 10 8.37 47.95 -7.68
N THR A 11 9.28 47.94 -8.65
CA THR A 11 10.06 49.13 -9.03
C THR A 11 9.83 49.38 -10.52
N VAL A 12 9.37 50.58 -10.87
CA VAL A 12 9.18 50.98 -12.26
C VAL A 12 10.47 51.63 -12.77
N LEU A 13 10.95 51.14 -13.91
CA LEU A 13 12.09 51.70 -14.62
C LEU A 13 11.59 52.39 -15.88
N VAL A 14 11.93 53.66 -16.06
CA VAL A 14 11.61 54.42 -17.27
C VAL A 14 12.91 54.78 -17.95
N SER A 15 13.12 54.32 -19.19
CA SER A 15 14.23 54.78 -20.03
C SER A 15 13.69 55.67 -21.15
N SER A 16 14.34 56.82 -21.33
CA SER A 16 14.08 57.72 -22.45
C SER A 16 15.37 57.93 -23.23
N SER A 17 15.31 57.81 -24.56
CA SER A 17 16.46 57.99 -25.44
C SER A 17 16.24 59.18 -26.37
N PHE A 18 17.22 60.08 -26.45
CA PHE A 18 17.23 61.23 -27.34
C PHE A 18 18.62 61.45 -27.90
N ASP A 19 18.76 61.43 -29.22
CA ASP A 19 19.96 61.79 -29.99
C ASP A 19 21.29 61.34 -29.33
N SER A 20 21.40 60.02 -29.11
CA SER A 20 22.51 59.29 -28.44
C SER A 20 22.64 59.41 -26.91
N LEU A 21 21.76 60.14 -26.23
CA LEU A 21 21.66 60.16 -24.77
C LEU A 21 20.57 59.21 -24.29
N GLU A 22 20.89 58.37 -23.31
CA GLU A 22 19.94 57.51 -22.60
C GLU A 22 19.81 57.99 -21.15
N VAL A 23 18.59 58.36 -20.76
CA VAL A 23 18.27 58.73 -19.37
C VAL A 23 17.37 57.65 -18.80
N VAL A 24 17.83 57.01 -17.73
CA VAL A 24 17.09 55.97 -16.99
C VAL A 24 16.67 56.54 -15.64
N ASP A 25 15.37 56.60 -15.39
CA ASP A 25 14.77 57.01 -14.12
C ASP A 25 14.14 55.80 -13.41
N ARG A 26 14.18 55.81 -12.08
CA ARG A 26 13.67 54.73 -11.22
C ARG A 26 12.64 55.26 -10.23
N SER A 27 11.46 54.66 -10.21
CA SER A 27 10.46 54.99 -9.20
C SER A 27 10.87 54.50 -7.80
N GLY A 28 10.21 55.03 -6.77
CA GLY A 28 10.21 54.40 -5.45
C GLY A 28 9.59 53.01 -5.48
N ALA A 29 9.89 52.20 -4.45
CA ALA A 29 9.30 50.87 -4.29
C ALA A 29 7.80 51.00 -3.97
N VAL A 30 6.96 50.28 -4.72
CA VAL A 30 5.52 50.19 -4.49
C VAL A 30 5.21 48.81 -3.95
N ASP A 31 4.60 48.75 -2.77
CA ASP A 31 4.20 47.51 -2.13
C ASP A 31 2.81 47.09 -2.63
N VAL A 32 2.74 45.93 -3.28
CA VAL A 32 1.49 45.34 -3.75
C VAL A 32 1.21 44.05 -2.96
N SER A 33 0.02 43.98 -2.36
CA SER A 33 -0.45 42.77 -1.70
C SER A 33 -1.07 41.82 -2.72
N ILE A 34 -0.50 40.62 -2.84
CA ILE A 34 -0.97 39.59 -3.78
C ILE A 34 -1.65 38.50 -2.94
N ALA A 35 -2.87 38.15 -3.33
CA ALA A 35 -3.53 36.97 -2.76
C ALA A 35 -2.83 35.70 -3.29
N GLY A 36 -2.19 34.96 -2.38
CA GLY A 36 -1.58 33.68 -2.72
C GLY A 36 -2.62 32.62 -3.11
N PRO A 37 -2.21 31.57 -3.86
CA PRO A 37 -3.09 30.43 -4.10
C PRO A 37 -3.46 29.77 -2.77
N HIS A 38 -4.68 29.22 -2.68
CA HIS A 38 -5.11 28.50 -1.48
C HIS A 38 -4.17 27.32 -1.21
N GLN A 39 -3.41 27.41 -0.13
CA GLN A 39 -2.56 26.32 0.32
C GLN A 39 -3.41 25.25 1.00
N ALA A 40 -3.08 23.97 0.76
CA ALA A 40 -3.69 22.88 1.50
C ALA A 40 -3.40 23.04 3.00
N PRO A 41 -4.35 22.68 3.89
CA PRO A 41 -4.13 22.80 5.32
C PRO A 41 -2.91 21.98 5.75
N SER A 42 -2.03 22.60 6.53
CA SER A 42 -0.86 21.95 7.12
C SER A 42 -1.30 21.04 8.26
N GLY A 43 -1.72 19.83 7.92
CA GLY A 43 -2.04 18.77 8.89
C GLY A 43 -3.53 18.58 9.20
N LEU A 44 -3.79 17.78 10.22
CA LEU A 44 -5.12 17.37 10.69
C LEU A 44 -5.36 17.87 12.11
N ALA A 45 -6.39 18.68 12.30
CA ALA A 45 -6.86 19.07 13.63
C ALA A 45 -7.82 18.00 14.17
N LEU A 46 -7.43 17.33 15.24
CA LEU A 46 -8.26 16.35 15.93
C LEU A 46 -9.10 17.02 17.02
N PRO A 47 -10.24 16.41 17.42
CA PRO A 47 -10.90 16.80 18.66
C PRO A 47 -9.91 16.74 19.84
N PHE A 48 -10.12 17.58 20.86
CA PHE A 48 -9.23 17.76 22.02
C PHE A 48 -7.93 18.56 21.78
N SER A 49 -7.95 19.52 20.85
CA SER A 49 -6.84 20.49 20.61
C SER A 49 -5.49 19.84 20.23
N MET A 50 -5.52 18.61 19.71
CA MET A 50 -4.33 17.96 19.18
C MET A 50 -4.23 18.23 17.67
N GLU A 51 -3.11 18.82 17.25
CA GLU A 51 -2.79 19.05 15.85
C GLU A 51 -1.72 18.05 15.38
N ILE A 52 -2.11 17.20 14.43
CA ILE A 52 -1.19 16.28 13.75
C ILE A 52 -0.68 16.98 12.50
N ASP A 53 0.57 17.42 12.56
CA ASP A 53 1.30 17.92 11.41
C ASP A 53 1.84 16.75 10.56
N ASN A 54 2.17 17.00 9.29
CA ASN A 54 2.67 16.02 8.34
C ASN A 54 3.92 15.30 8.87
N GLN A 55 4.84 16.03 9.49
CA GLN A 55 6.05 15.46 10.08
C GLN A 55 5.70 14.57 11.29
N LYS A 56 4.76 15.00 12.14
CA LYS A 56 4.30 14.19 13.29
C LYS A 56 3.58 12.92 12.82
N GLY A 57 2.70 13.04 11.83
CA GLY A 57 2.00 11.90 11.23
C GLY A 57 2.97 10.85 10.68
N LEU A 58 3.99 11.29 9.94
CA LEU A 58 5.05 10.40 9.43
C LEU A 58 5.79 9.68 10.58
N THR A 59 6.16 10.43 11.63
CA THR A 59 6.85 9.83 12.79
C THR A 59 5.99 8.82 13.55
N TYR A 60 4.69 9.04 13.67
CA TYR A 60 3.80 8.07 14.34
C TYR A 60 3.64 6.79 13.53
N LEU A 61 3.51 6.90 12.20
CA LEU A 61 3.49 5.73 11.32
C LEU A 61 4.80 4.94 11.45
N ALA A 62 5.94 5.61 11.31
CA ALA A 62 7.25 4.97 11.44
C ALA A 62 7.46 4.34 12.83
N GLY A 63 7.03 5.04 13.89
CA GLY A 63 7.09 4.55 15.27
C GLY A 63 6.28 3.27 15.48
N GLY A 64 5.09 3.16 14.86
CA GLY A 64 4.27 1.95 14.91
C GLY A 64 4.95 0.74 14.26
N TRP A 65 5.65 0.94 13.13
CA TRP A 65 6.41 -0.13 12.47
C TRP A 65 7.62 -0.57 13.30
N ILE A 66 8.37 0.38 13.86
CA ILE A 66 9.51 0.08 14.75
C ILE A 66 9.03 -0.74 15.95
N LEU A 67 7.97 -0.30 16.61
CA LEU A 67 7.39 -1.02 17.76
C LEU A 67 6.93 -2.43 17.36
N SER A 68 6.28 -2.58 16.20
CA SER A 68 5.83 -3.86 15.68
C SER A 68 6.99 -4.83 15.46
N PHE A 69 8.09 -4.38 14.82
CA PHE A 69 9.27 -5.22 14.62
C PHE A 69 9.96 -5.60 15.92
N VAL A 70 10.02 -4.69 16.90
CA VAL A 70 10.60 -4.98 18.22
C VAL A 70 9.77 -6.05 18.95
N LEU A 71 8.44 -5.92 18.95
CA LEU A 71 7.55 -6.91 19.56
C LEU A 71 7.63 -8.26 18.84
N LEU A 72 7.65 -8.27 17.50
CA LEU A 72 7.78 -9.49 16.72
C LEU A 72 9.12 -10.19 16.98
N SER A 73 10.22 -9.43 16.97
CA SER A 73 11.57 -9.93 17.29
C SER A 73 11.60 -10.55 18.68
N PHE A 74 11.00 -9.89 19.67
CA PHE A 74 10.92 -10.39 21.05
C PHE A 74 10.15 -11.71 21.16
N ILE A 75 9.02 -11.84 20.47
CA ILE A 75 8.23 -13.09 20.42
C ILE A 75 9.05 -14.21 19.77
N ILE A 76 9.72 -13.94 18.64
CA ILE A 76 10.54 -14.92 17.91
C ILE A 76 11.72 -15.39 18.78
N LEU A 77 12.41 -14.47 19.47
CA LEU A 77 13.51 -14.79 20.38
C LEU A 77 13.07 -15.73 21.50
N ARG A 78 11.91 -15.48 22.10
CA ARG A 78 11.36 -16.37 23.13
C ARG A 78 10.89 -17.72 22.59
N ALA A 79 10.30 -17.75 21.40
CA ALA A 79 9.88 -18.99 20.76
C ALA A 79 11.10 -19.89 20.41
N ARG A 80 12.17 -19.30 19.87
CA ARG A 80 13.43 -20.00 19.57
C ARG A 80 14.11 -20.52 20.83
N SER A 81 14.14 -19.74 21.91
CA SER A 81 14.71 -20.17 23.19
C SER A 81 13.97 -21.38 23.80
N ARG A 82 12.65 -21.49 23.60
CA ARG A 82 11.89 -22.67 24.05
C ARG A 82 12.19 -23.92 23.22
N LYS A 83 12.33 -23.77 21.89
CA LYS A 83 12.58 -24.88 20.98
C LYS A 83 13.99 -25.48 21.13
N GLY A 84 14.97 -24.69 21.56
CA GLY A 84 16.34 -25.17 21.84
C GLY A 84 16.49 -26.04 23.09
N ARG A 85 15.41 -26.36 23.81
CA ARG A 85 15.43 -27.16 25.05
C ARG A 85 14.82 -28.57 24.89
N GLU A 86 14.47 -28.97 23.67
CA GLU A 86 13.70 -30.21 23.41
C GLU A 86 14.44 -31.24 22.54
N ASP A 87 15.72 -31.04 22.20
CA ASP A 87 16.46 -31.84 21.21
C ASP A 87 17.55 -32.76 21.82
N GLU A 88 17.25 -33.41 22.95
CA GLU A 88 18.08 -34.48 23.52
C GLU A 88 17.21 -35.71 23.85
N THR A 89 16.69 -36.37 22.82
CA THR A 89 16.27 -37.78 22.94
C THR A 89 16.72 -38.53 21.71
N VAL A 90 17.83 -39.25 21.89
CA VAL A 90 18.38 -40.25 20.97
C VAL A 90 17.30 -41.31 20.70
N VAL A 91 16.83 -41.40 19.46
CA VAL A 91 16.14 -42.57 18.93
C VAL A 91 17.09 -43.21 17.94
N GLU A 92 17.79 -44.25 18.39
CA GLU A 92 18.50 -45.20 17.53
C GLU A 92 17.52 -45.79 16.51
N LEU A 93 17.77 -45.59 15.21
CA LEU A 93 17.14 -46.38 14.15
C LEU A 93 18.10 -47.49 13.67
N PRO A 94 17.62 -48.74 13.46
CA PRO A 94 18.42 -49.86 12.96
C PRO A 94 18.89 -49.69 11.50
N PRO A 95 19.82 -50.52 11.00
CA PRO A 95 20.74 -50.16 9.92
C PRO A 95 20.16 -50.18 8.50
N LEU A 96 20.81 -49.37 7.66
CA LEU A 96 20.72 -49.24 6.21
C LEU A 96 20.48 -50.55 5.46
N VAL A 97 19.45 -50.58 4.61
CA VAL A 97 19.49 -51.33 3.34
C VAL A 97 18.93 -50.44 2.22
N ASP A 98 19.83 -50.13 1.29
CA ASP A 98 19.65 -49.72 -0.10
C ASP A 98 18.75 -48.53 -0.45
N LEU A 99 19.35 -47.33 -0.51
CA LEU A 99 19.01 -46.36 -1.56
C LEU A 99 20.31 -45.88 -2.25
N PRO A 100 20.39 -45.88 -3.59
CA PRO A 100 21.57 -45.47 -4.35
C PRO A 100 21.88 -43.97 -4.22
N PRO A 101 23.16 -43.55 -4.42
CA PRO A 101 23.66 -42.23 -4.05
C PRO A 101 23.03 -41.06 -4.82
N PRO A 102 22.99 -39.85 -4.21
CA PRO A 102 22.46 -38.65 -4.85
C PRO A 102 23.45 -38.15 -5.90
N MET A 103 23.00 -38.07 -7.15
CA MET A 103 23.68 -37.27 -8.16
C MET A 103 23.38 -35.80 -7.86
N LEU A 104 24.37 -35.13 -7.29
CA LEU A 104 24.47 -33.69 -7.14
C LEU A 104 24.57 -33.05 -8.52
N ASP A 105 23.54 -32.30 -8.92
CA ASP A 105 23.65 -31.25 -9.95
C ASP A 105 22.82 -30.05 -9.50
N GLU A 106 23.44 -29.15 -8.74
CA GLU A 106 23.10 -27.72 -8.70
C GLU A 106 24.24 -27.04 -9.51
N PRO A 107 24.04 -26.01 -10.36
CA PRO A 107 23.17 -24.86 -10.07
C PRO A 107 22.52 -24.11 -11.26
N GLU A 108 21.81 -23.03 -10.89
CA GLU A 108 21.51 -21.80 -11.65
C GLU A 108 20.22 -21.68 -12.51
N ILE A 109 19.18 -21.17 -11.80
CA ILE A 109 18.34 -20.01 -12.13
C ILE A 109 17.82 -19.89 -13.57
N ALA A 110 16.55 -20.23 -13.79
CA ALA A 110 15.72 -19.57 -14.78
C ALA A 110 14.25 -19.50 -14.33
N LEU A 111 13.82 -18.27 -14.08
CA LEU A 111 12.46 -17.76 -14.18
C LEU A 111 11.59 -18.62 -15.12
N GLN A 112 10.54 -19.30 -14.63
CA GLN A 112 9.30 -19.55 -15.37
C GLN A 112 8.23 -20.32 -14.57
N VAL A 113 7.09 -19.64 -14.41
CA VAL A 113 5.72 -20.13 -14.69
C VAL A 113 5.39 -21.52 -14.16
N SER A 114 4.81 -21.57 -12.96
CA SER A 114 4.07 -22.75 -12.50
C SER A 114 2.77 -22.89 -13.31
N THR A 115 2.87 -23.65 -14.39
CA THR A 115 1.72 -24.30 -15.03
C THR A 115 1.66 -25.71 -14.48
N THR A 116 0.65 -26.03 -13.66
CA THR A 116 0.22 -27.40 -13.33
C THR A 116 -1.22 -27.36 -12.79
N PRO A 117 -2.02 -28.41 -12.97
CA PRO A 117 -2.61 -28.86 -14.22
C PRO A 117 -4.14 -28.63 -14.23
N ILE A 118 -4.70 -28.57 -15.44
CA ILE A 118 -6.13 -28.44 -15.72
C ILE A 118 -6.86 -29.72 -15.30
N GLY A 119 -7.77 -29.57 -14.34
CA GLY A 119 -8.80 -30.55 -13.98
C GLY A 119 -10.18 -29.89 -13.99
N VAL A 120 -10.81 -29.89 -15.17
CA VAL A 120 -12.26 -29.80 -15.45
C VAL A 120 -13.07 -28.80 -14.61
N GLY A 121 -13.25 -27.59 -15.16
CA GLY A 121 -14.17 -26.57 -14.66
C GLY A 121 -13.49 -25.31 -14.14
N GLY A 122 -12.42 -24.86 -14.81
CA GLY A 122 -11.63 -23.67 -14.45
C GLY A 122 -12.50 -22.46 -14.14
N LEU A 123 -12.47 -22.04 -12.88
CA LEU A 123 -12.84 -20.71 -12.46
C LEU A 123 -11.54 -19.89 -12.49
N GLY A 124 -11.51 -18.83 -13.30
CA GLY A 124 -10.42 -17.86 -13.28
C GLY A 124 -10.29 -17.19 -11.91
N VAL A 125 -9.18 -16.49 -11.68
CA VAL A 125 -8.96 -15.75 -10.43
C VAL A 125 -10.10 -14.75 -10.21
N GLY A 126 -10.91 -14.96 -9.16
CA GLY A 126 -12.07 -14.13 -8.82
C GLY A 126 -13.39 -14.55 -9.49
N GLU A 127 -13.43 -15.71 -10.14
CA GLU A 127 -14.64 -16.28 -10.73
C GLU A 127 -15.30 -17.29 -9.79
N VAL A 128 -16.62 -17.20 -9.67
CA VAL A 128 -17.40 -18.09 -8.80
C VAL A 128 -18.67 -18.53 -9.55
N ARG A 129 -19.01 -19.81 -9.44
CA ARG A 129 -20.28 -20.36 -9.94
C ARG A 129 -21.37 -20.23 -8.89
N ILE A 130 -22.61 -20.07 -9.35
CA ILE A 130 -23.78 -19.98 -8.48
C ILE A 130 -24.07 -21.37 -7.88
N THR A 131 -24.13 -21.47 -6.56
CA THR A 131 -24.57 -22.69 -5.85
C THR A 131 -26.10 -22.84 -5.95
N SER A 132 -26.64 -24.06 -5.82
CA SER A 132 -28.07 -24.39 -5.93
C SER A 132 -29.02 -23.49 -5.13
N ASP A 133 -28.54 -22.90 -4.02
CA ASP A 133 -29.31 -22.01 -3.15
C ASP A 133 -29.25 -20.51 -3.53
N ARG A 134 -28.85 -20.18 -4.76
CA ARG A 134 -28.62 -18.79 -5.24
C ARG A 134 -27.68 -17.99 -4.33
N ARG A 135 -26.70 -18.69 -3.76
CA ARG A 135 -25.62 -18.16 -2.93
C ARG A 135 -24.29 -18.36 -3.64
N VAL A 136 -23.33 -17.50 -3.31
CA VAL A 136 -21.96 -17.56 -3.80
C VAL A 136 -21.00 -17.42 -2.64
N GLU A 137 -19.89 -18.17 -2.69
CA GLU A 137 -18.82 -18.08 -1.71
C GLU A 137 -17.78 -17.08 -2.22
N CYS A 138 -17.44 -16.09 -1.40
CA CYS A 138 -16.43 -15.12 -1.79
C CYS A 138 -15.05 -15.82 -1.92
N PRO A 139 -14.33 -15.65 -3.04
CA PRO A 139 -13.03 -16.28 -3.23
C PRO A 139 -11.93 -15.65 -2.35
N SER A 140 -12.16 -14.45 -1.83
CA SER A 140 -11.19 -13.71 -1.01
C SER A 140 -11.40 -13.90 0.50
N CYS A 141 -12.64 -14.06 0.97
CA CYS A 141 -12.93 -14.17 2.41
C CYS A 141 -13.81 -15.37 2.79
N GLN A 142 -14.17 -16.23 1.82
CA GLN A 142 -14.96 -17.46 2.01
C GLN A 142 -16.33 -17.26 2.67
N ALA A 143 -16.83 -16.02 2.73
CA ALA A 143 -18.15 -15.71 3.26
C ALA A 143 -19.25 -16.15 2.28
N LYS A 144 -20.36 -16.69 2.80
CA LYS A 144 -21.54 -17.10 2.03
C LYS A 144 -22.45 -15.89 1.80
N LEU A 145 -22.51 -15.41 0.56
CA LEU A 145 -23.28 -14.22 0.18
C LEU A 145 -24.52 -14.58 -0.64
N GLY A 146 -25.61 -13.83 -0.42
CA GLY A 146 -26.81 -13.90 -1.26
C GLY A 146 -26.69 -12.97 -2.47
N LEU A 147 -27.10 -13.46 -3.64
CA LEU A 147 -27.13 -12.64 -4.86
C LEU A 147 -28.34 -11.68 -4.83
N PRO A 148 -28.20 -10.43 -5.30
CA PRO A 148 -29.32 -9.49 -5.38
C PRO A 148 -30.43 -10.00 -6.30
N ARG A 149 -31.69 -9.64 -5.98
CA ARG A 149 -32.88 -10.16 -6.68
C ARG A 149 -32.87 -9.72 -8.15
N GLY A 150 -32.86 -10.68 -9.08
CA GLY A 150 -33.01 -10.43 -10.52
C GLY A 150 -31.72 -10.49 -11.35
N SER A 151 -30.57 -10.81 -10.77
CA SER A 151 -29.32 -10.92 -11.52
C SER A 151 -29.20 -12.26 -12.27
N GLU A 152 -29.08 -12.20 -13.60
CA GLU A 152 -28.65 -13.31 -14.47
C GLU A 152 -27.15 -13.18 -14.79
N ALA A 153 -26.42 -14.29 -14.77
CA ALA A 153 -25.00 -14.32 -15.12
C ALA A 153 -24.80 -13.97 -16.62
N PRO A 154 -23.70 -13.31 -17.04
CA PRO A 154 -22.52 -12.90 -16.26
C PRO A 154 -22.60 -11.47 -15.71
N PHE A 155 -22.29 -11.28 -14.43
CA PHE A 155 -22.22 -9.96 -13.80
C PHE A 155 -21.15 -9.89 -12.71
N ARG A 156 -20.79 -8.68 -12.32
CA ARG A 156 -19.83 -8.44 -11.23
C ARG A 156 -20.54 -7.84 -10.03
N PHE A 157 -20.13 -8.24 -8.84
CA PHE A 157 -20.60 -7.60 -7.60
C PHE A 157 -19.46 -7.56 -6.58
N THR A 158 -19.55 -6.61 -5.66
CA THR A 158 -18.56 -6.39 -4.61
C THR A 158 -18.99 -7.13 -3.35
N CYS A 159 -18.07 -7.87 -2.72
CA CYS A 159 -18.34 -8.53 -1.45
C CYS A 159 -18.51 -7.49 -0.32
N PRO A 160 -19.68 -7.37 0.35
CA PRO A 160 -19.84 -6.52 1.54
C PRO A 160 -18.92 -6.86 2.72
N THR A 161 -18.30 -8.05 2.75
CA THR A 161 -17.46 -8.49 3.87
C THR A 161 -15.99 -8.13 3.69
N CYS A 162 -15.48 -8.12 2.46
CA CYS A 162 -14.05 -7.88 2.19
C CYS A 162 -13.78 -6.95 1.01
N GLU A 163 -14.82 -6.31 0.46
CA GLU A 163 -14.76 -5.36 -0.65
C GLU A 163 -14.09 -5.88 -1.94
N SER A 164 -13.82 -7.19 -2.02
CA SER A 164 -13.26 -7.83 -3.21
C SER A 164 -14.29 -7.86 -4.35
N SER A 165 -13.82 -7.62 -5.58
CA SER A 165 -14.65 -7.74 -6.77
C SER A 165 -14.79 -9.20 -7.19
N ILE A 166 -16.03 -9.70 -7.24
CA ILE A 166 -16.34 -11.08 -7.62
C ILE A 166 -17.02 -11.06 -8.99
N ARG A 167 -16.60 -11.95 -9.90
CA ARG A 167 -17.29 -12.19 -11.16
C ARG A 167 -18.09 -13.47 -11.07
N VAL A 168 -19.38 -13.38 -11.33
CA VAL A 168 -20.27 -14.55 -11.36
C VAL A 168 -20.38 -15.02 -12.79
N ILE A 169 -19.96 -16.26 -13.02
CA ILE A 169 -20.13 -16.95 -14.31
C ILE A 169 -21.20 -18.04 -14.17
N LYS A 170 -21.77 -18.43 -15.31
CA LYS A 170 -22.83 -19.45 -15.38
C LYS A 170 -22.29 -20.85 -15.08
#